data_AF-A0AAW2RUN1-F1
#
_entry.id   AF-A0AAW2RUN1-F1
#
_cell.length_a   1.000
_cell.length_b   1.000
_cell.length_c   1.000
_cell.angle_alpha   90.00
_cell.angle_beta   90.00
_cell.angle_gamma   90.00
#
_symmetry.space_group_name_H-M   'P 1'
#
loop_
_entity.id
_entity.type
_entity.pdbx_description
1 polymer ?
#
loop_
_entity_poly.entity_id
_entity_poly.type
_entity_poly.pdbx_seq_one_letter_code
_entity_poly.pdbx_strand_id
1 'polypeptide(L)'
;MDQILNYSIPPVHFFKANPDFPPEIVAKRLKMALHRVLQAPYDFMAGRFKLNQQSGSLEIDCHSAEAGFVVASSEYSLDDLGGFVYPTSNSSACAPNIG
;
A
#
# COMPACT_ATOMS: atom_id res chain seq x y z
N MET A 1 -10.54 -16.21 -21.29
CA MET A 1 -11.04 -15.54 -20.07
C MET A 1 -9.81 -15.22 -19.27
N ASP A 2 -9.36 -13.97 -19.32
CA ASP A 2 -8.15 -13.55 -18.61
C ASP A 2 -8.41 -13.65 -17.11
N GLN A 3 -7.68 -14.54 -16.43
CA GLN A 3 -7.69 -14.60 -14.97
C GLN A 3 -6.90 -13.39 -14.46
N ILE A 4 -7.59 -12.25 -14.30
CA ILE A 4 -7.04 -11.11 -13.58
C ILE A 4 -6.90 -11.54 -12.12
N LEU A 5 -5.66 -11.71 -11.68
CA LEU A 5 -5.32 -12.14 -10.34
C LEU A 5 -5.73 -11.01 -9.37
N ASN A 6 -6.69 -11.25 -8.49
CA ASN A 6 -7.13 -10.31 -7.45
C ASN A 6 -6.18 -10.38 -6.25
N TYR A 7 -4.92 -9.99 -6.43
CA TYR A 7 -3.91 -9.95 -5.36
C TYR A 7 -3.39 -8.52 -5.15
N SER A 8 -3.17 -8.17 -3.90
CA SER A 8 -2.55 -6.89 -3.54
C SER A 8 -1.04 -7.01 -3.72
N ILE A 9 -0.43 -6.15 -4.52
CA ILE A 9 1.02 -5.90 -4.49
C ILE A 9 1.23 -4.65 -3.63
N PRO A 10 1.53 -4.79 -2.33
CA PRO A 10 1.72 -3.64 -1.48
C PRO A 10 3.06 -2.97 -1.81
N PRO A 11 3.09 -1.71 -2.26
CA PRO A 11 4.33 -0.98 -2.41
C PRO A 11 4.88 -0.62 -1.02
N VAL A 12 6.18 -0.84 -0.80
CA VAL A 12 6.88 -0.47 0.43
C VAL A 12 7.75 0.77 0.15
N HIS A 13 7.62 1.79 0.99
CA HIS A 13 8.36 3.04 0.87
C HIS A 13 9.26 3.24 2.09
N PHE A 14 10.55 3.48 1.86
CA PHE A 14 11.54 3.72 2.90
C PHE A 14 11.95 5.20 2.92
N PHE A 15 12.05 5.77 4.12
CA PHE A 15 12.43 7.16 4.34
C PHE A 15 13.61 7.21 5.32
N LYS A 16 14.54 8.15 5.11
CA LYS A 16 15.62 8.42 6.07
C LYS A 16 15.05 9.02 7.35
N ALA A 17 15.71 8.75 8.48
CA ALA A 17 15.34 9.32 9.77
C ALA A 17 15.42 10.86 9.73
N ASN A 18 14.43 11.52 10.33
CA ASN A 18 14.38 12.97 10.49
C ASN A 18 14.22 13.30 11.99
N PRO A 19 15.20 13.99 12.63
CA PRO A 19 15.15 14.34 14.05
C PRO A 19 13.92 15.17 14.46
N ASP A 20 13.36 15.97 13.55
CA ASP A 20 12.18 16.80 13.82
C ASP A 20 10.88 15.99 13.86
N PHE A 21 10.92 14.73 13.40
CA PHE A 21 9.78 13.85 13.27
C PHE A 21 10.06 12.47 13.89
N PRO A 22 10.06 12.36 15.23
CA PRO A 22 10.17 11.08 15.92
C PRO A 22 8.99 10.15 15.57
N PRO A 23 9.16 8.82 15.72
CA PRO A 23 8.19 7.82 15.25
C PRO A 23 6.75 8.04 15.73
N GLU A 24 6.55 8.48 16.96
CA GLU A 24 5.23 8.72 17.55
C GLU A 24 4.51 9.87 16.84
N ILE A 25 5.25 10.93 16.50
CA ILE A 25 4.72 12.09 15.77
C ILE A 25 4.40 11.70 14.33
N VAL A 26 5.28 10.92 13.67
CA VAL A 26 5.05 10.41 12.31
C VAL A 26 3.81 9.53 12.27
N ALA A 27 3.70 8.55 13.17
CA ALA A 27 2.56 7.65 13.24
C ALA A 27 1.24 8.41 13.44
N LYS A 28 1.21 9.38 14.37
CA LYS A 28 0.03 10.22 14.62
C LYS A 28 -0.35 11.03 13.37
N ARG A 29 0.63 11.68 12.71
CA ARG A 29 0.38 12.47 11.50
C ARG A 29 -0.12 11.62 10.34
N LEU A 30 0.49 10.45 10.11
CA LEU A 30 0.05 9.52 9.06
C LEU A 30 -1.36 9.01 9.32
N LYS A 31 -1.69 8.60 10.55
CA LYS A 31 -3.05 8.17 10.91
C LYS A 31 -4.08 9.28 10.64
N MET A 32 -3.78 10.52 11.02
CA MET A 32 -4.65 11.66 10.77
C MET A 32 -4.80 11.99 9.28
N ALA A 33 -3.71 11.92 8.52
CA ALA A 33 -3.73 12.15 7.08
C ALA A 33 -4.56 11.06 6.37
N LEU A 34 -4.34 9.79 6.71
CA LEU A 34 -5.11 8.65 6.20
C LEU A 34 -6.60 8.83 6.47
N HIS A 35 -6.97 9.17 7.70
CA HIS A 35 -8.37 9.42 8.05
C HIS A 35 -8.99 10.55 7.20
N ARG A 36 -8.26 11.66 6.98
CA ARG A 36 -8.78 12.77 6.16
C ARG A 36 -9.02 12.37 4.71
N VAL A 37 -8.09 11.65 4.09
CA VAL A 37 -8.24 11.25 2.68
C VAL A 37 -9.32 10.18 2.49
N LEU A 38 -9.52 9.32 3.48
CA LEU A 38 -10.59 8.32 3.50
C LEU A 38 -11.96 8.92 3.86
N GLN A 39 -12.03 10.13 4.42
CA GLN A 39 -13.32 10.81 4.59
C GLN A 39 -13.82 11.43 3.28
N ALA A 40 -12.92 11.97 2.47
CA ALA A 40 -13.13 12.37 1.07
C ALA A 40 -11.75 12.72 0.47
N PRO A 41 -11.43 12.38 -0.79
CA PRO A 41 -12.29 11.83 -1.85
C PRO A 41 -12.20 10.31 -2.01
N TYR A 42 -11.53 9.59 -1.11
CA TYR A 42 -11.23 8.15 -1.24
C TYR A 42 -11.98 7.28 -0.23
N ASP A 43 -13.22 7.64 0.08
CA ASP A 43 -14.09 6.92 1.01
C ASP A 43 -14.28 5.43 0.65
N PHE A 44 -14.41 5.13 -0.64
CA PHE A 44 -14.51 3.76 -1.14
C PHE A 44 -13.29 2.89 -0.78
N MET A 45 -12.10 3.48 -0.56
CA MET A 45 -10.90 2.71 -0.18
C MET A 45 -10.98 2.17 1.25
N ALA A 46 -11.84 2.75 2.10
CA ALA A 46 -12.08 2.24 3.45
C ALA A 46 -13.17 1.13 3.47
N GLY A 47 -13.90 0.94 2.37
CA GLY A 47 -15.01 0.00 2.26
C GLY A 47 -14.60 -1.48 2.26
N ARG A 48 -15.60 -2.35 2.04
CA ARG A 48 -15.41 -3.80 1.94
C ARG A 48 -16.00 -4.33 0.65
N PHE A 49 -15.35 -5.33 0.07
CA PHE A 49 -15.92 -6.04 -1.07
C PHE A 49 -17.15 -6.84 -0.62
N LYS A 50 -18.23 -6.73 -1.40
CA LYS A 50 -19.49 -7.43 -1.17
C LYS A 50 -19.98 -8.02 -2.49
N LEU A 51 -20.23 -9.32 -2.51
CA LEU A 51 -20.83 -9.98 -3.67
C LEU A 51 -22.34 -9.72 -3.68
N ASN A 52 -22.84 -9.10 -4.73
CA ASN A 52 -24.26 -8.96 -4.98
C ASN A 52 -24.80 -10.29 -5.52
N GLN A 53 -25.57 -11.01 -4.69
CA GLN A 53 -26.10 -12.34 -5.06
C GLN A 53 -27.16 -12.30 -6.16
N GLN A 54 -27.81 -11.15 -6.40
CA GLN A 54 -28.82 -11.02 -7.44
C GLN A 54 -28.20 -10.75 -8.81
N SER A 55 -27.19 -9.87 -8.87
CA SER A 55 -26.51 -9.51 -10.13
C SER A 55 -25.26 -10.36 -10.40
N GLY A 56 -24.75 -11.08 -9.41
CA GLY A 56 -23.47 -11.80 -9.45
C GLY A 56 -22.24 -10.88 -9.44
N SER A 57 -22.41 -9.56 -9.27
CA SER A 57 -21.34 -8.57 -9.37
C SER A 57 -20.65 -8.33 -8.03
N LEU A 58 -19.33 -8.10 -8.04
CA LEU A 58 -18.57 -7.69 -6.86
C LEU A 58 -18.63 -6.16 -6.72
N GLU A 59 -19.19 -5.68 -5.62
CA GLU A 59 -19.40 -4.26 -5.32
C GLU A 59 -18.57 -3.84 -4.09
N ILE A 60 -18.39 -2.54 -3.89
CA ILE A 60 -17.77 -1.98 -2.69
C ILE A 60 -18.87 -1.41 -1.79
N ASP A 61 -19.00 -1.95 -0.58
CA ASP A 61 -19.83 -1.36 0.47
C ASP A 61 -19.04 -0.31 1.24
N CYS A 62 -19.38 0.96 1.03
CA CYS A 62 -18.74 2.12 1.66
C CYS A 62 -19.29 2.43 3.07
N HIS A 63 -20.38 1.79 3.51
CA HIS A 63 -20.99 2.08 4.82
C HIS A 63 -20.32 1.34 5.98
N SER A 64 -19.57 0.28 5.67
CA SER A 64 -18.92 -0.63 6.62
C SER A 64 -17.40 -0.44 6.61
N ALA A 65 -16.96 0.81 6.79
CA ALA A 65 -15.65 1.25 6.34
C ALA A 65 -14.64 1.54 7.46
N GLU A 66 -13.59 0.72 7.55
CA GLU A 66 -12.40 0.99 8.35
C GLU A 66 -11.14 0.51 7.62
N ALA A 67 -10.16 1.40 7.50
CA ALA A 67 -8.82 1.05 7.04
C ALA A 67 -7.93 0.69 8.24
N GLY A 68 -7.25 -0.45 8.15
CA GLY A 68 -6.25 -0.85 9.13
C GLY A 68 -5.05 0.09 9.11
N PHE A 69 -4.58 0.51 10.29
CA PHE A 69 -3.35 1.27 10.47
C PHE A 69 -2.53 0.63 11.59
N VAL A 70 -1.35 0.12 11.26
CA VAL A 70 -0.47 -0.60 12.19
C VAL A 70 0.85 0.15 12.33
N VAL A 71 1.33 0.27 13.57
CA VAL A 71 2.66 0.79 13.89
C VAL A 71 3.48 -0.38 14.42
N ALA A 72 4.70 -0.53 13.90
CA ALA A 72 5.63 -1.56 14.32
C ALA A 72 7.05 -0.95 14.42
N SER A 73 7.90 -1.61 15.20
CA SER A 73 9.31 -1.29 15.34
C SER A 73 10.17 -2.52 15.05
N SER A 74 11.42 -2.29 14.66
CA SER A 74 12.43 -3.31 14.41
C SER A 74 13.72 -2.90 15.11
N GLU A 75 14.51 -3.89 15.52
CA GLU A 75 15.87 -3.68 16.05
C GLU A 75 16.90 -3.47 14.91
N TYR A 76 16.52 -3.73 13.65
CA TYR A 76 17.36 -3.56 12.47
C TYR A 76 17.18 -2.18 11.82
N SER A 77 18.27 -1.65 11.29
CA SER A 77 18.31 -0.42 10.51
C SER A 77 17.94 -0.66 9.04
N LEU A 78 17.68 0.42 8.30
CA LEU A 78 17.45 0.33 6.85
C LEU A 78 18.70 -0.11 6.08
N ASP A 79 19.90 0.14 6.63
CA ASP A 79 21.17 -0.27 6.02
C ASP A 79 21.37 -1.80 6.11
N ASP A 80 20.78 -2.44 7.12
CA ASP A 80 20.82 -3.90 7.31
C ASP A 80 19.96 -4.66 6.28
N LEU A 81 18.98 -3.99 5.66
CA LEU A 81 18.06 -4.58 4.69
C LEU A 81 18.64 -4.70 3.27
N GLY A 82 19.85 -4.15 3.03
CA GLY A 82 20.51 -4.15 1.71
C GLY A 82 19.98 -3.09 0.75
N GLY A 83 20.57 -3.03 -0.45
CA GLY A 83 20.19 -2.04 -1.47
C GLY A 83 18.82 -2.32 -2.06
N PHE A 84 17.83 -1.45 -1.79
CA PHE A 84 16.53 -1.49 -2.44
C PHE A 84 16.68 -1.15 -3.93
N VAL A 85 16.66 -2.16 -4.80
CA VAL A 85 16.48 -1.95 -6.23
C VAL A 85 15.01 -1.59 -6.43
N TYR A 86 14.70 -0.29 -6.39
CA TYR A 86 13.43 0.18 -6.94
C TYR A 86 13.39 -0.28 -8.41
N PRO A 87 12.28 -0.85 -8.93
CA PRO A 87 12.15 -1.07 -10.35
C PRO A 87 12.12 0.30 -11.01
N THR A 88 13.29 0.84 -11.32
CA THR A 88 13.44 1.96 -12.23
C THR A 88 12.78 1.52 -13.53
N SER A 89 11.97 2.38 -14.12
CA SER A 89 11.46 2.21 -15.47
C SER A 89 12.61 2.29 -16.49
N ASN A 90 13.47 1.28 -16.52
CA ASN A 90 14.31 1.00 -17.68
C ASN A 90 13.62 -0.10 -18.48
N SER A 91 12.70 0.34 -19.33
CA SER A 91 12.39 -0.38 -20.56
C SER A 91 13.64 -0.43 -21.45
N SER A 92 14.58 -1.29 -21.09
CA SER A 92 15.56 -1.88 -22.00
C SER A 92 15.42 -3.38 -21.77
N ALA A 93 14.37 -3.95 -22.36
CA ALA A 93 14.50 -4.70 -23.60
C ALA A 93 15.15 -6.07 -23.34
N CYS A 94 14.34 -7.09 -23.56
CA CYS A 94 14.77 -8.46 -23.78
C CYS A 94 16.06 -8.51 -24.60
N ALA A 95 17.05 -9.27 -24.12
CA ALA A 95 17.87 -10.10 -24.98
C ALA A 95 18.14 -11.41 -24.22
N PRO A 96 17.61 -12.56 -24.68
CA PRO A 96 18.04 -13.84 -24.16
C PRO A 96 19.51 -14.05 -24.55
N ASN A 97 20.36 -14.33 -23.56
CA ASN A 97 21.71 -14.83 -23.79
C ASN A 97 21.59 -16.22 -24.42
N ILE A 98 21.85 -16.30 -25.73
CA ILE A 98 22.15 -17.57 -26.39
C ILE A 98 23.67 -17.66 -26.37
N GLY A 99 24.19 -18.55 -25.52
CA GLY A 99 25.54 -19.10 -25.58
C GLY A 99 25.42 -20.60 -25.84
#